data_AF-A0A1N6G8P5-F1
#
_entry.id   AF-A0A1N6G8P5-F1
#
_cell.length_a   1.000
_cell.length_b   1.000
_cell.length_c   1.000
_cell.angle_alpha   90.00
_cell.angle_beta   90.00
_cell.angle_gamma   90.00
#
_symmetry.space_group_name_H-M   'P 1'
#
loop_
_entity.id
_entity.type
_entity.pdbx_description
1 polymer ?
#
loop_
_entity_poly.entity_id
_entity_poly.type
_entity_poly.pdbx_seq_one_letter_code
_entity_poly.pdbx_strand_id
1 'polypeptide(L)'
;MNSNESNNGENAEIGSSSSPQQGGGQFDTPPMPKDQASGSYSVFDPPTLGGGDRGGNGGDIESSAAVQRMNSVKEMIEQRLAEAASSNAMSLAGARHIDSAGVLGVGLSSGIPGQASLIVYVENEANEEQVRREIVDTMGVWAASNDDLPVEVEVTGPIEAYTTNRSKFRSAPAGVSVGHFSITAGTIGGWARGRGDRVRRLLMISNNHVLANSNNARFGDSIIQSGRVDGGVNSADRIAILERFVTIDFSANAANFIDCATGWCWPHLVRRDHVYHGGGSTPRFFKIGNTVIDPRADMVVGKTGRTTDLRKGTIRGTGVAVNVNYGTPSVPKIAHFRDQFSVRSVTSEDFSAGGDSGSFVWEWNARLSPVGLLFAGGGGTTFCNRMSRVVAALDITLLEES
;
A
#
# COMPACT_ATOMS: atom_id res chain seq x y z
N MET A 1 31.11 48.43 -64.49
CA MET A 1 31.73 47.59 -65.53
C MET A 1 31.57 46.16 -65.03
N ASN A 2 30.49 45.44 -65.37
CA ASN A 2 30.01 45.03 -66.70
C ASN A 2 30.92 43.96 -67.34
N SER A 3 30.39 42.89 -67.91
CA SER A 3 29.00 42.35 -67.91
C SER A 3 29.01 40.93 -68.51
N ASN A 4 27.82 40.37 -68.82
CA ASN A 4 27.55 39.15 -69.60
C ASN A 4 27.52 37.87 -68.72
N GLU A 5 26.42 37.12 -68.54
CA GLU A 5 25.16 36.91 -69.32
C GLU A 5 25.38 36.33 -70.73
N SER A 6 24.57 35.44 -71.31
CA SER A 6 23.45 34.56 -70.86
C SER A 6 23.24 33.48 -71.98
N ASN A 7 22.21 32.61 -72.07
CA ASN A 7 20.93 32.46 -71.39
C ASN A 7 20.35 31.02 -71.54
N ASN A 8 19.12 30.82 -71.01
CA ASN A 8 18.10 29.79 -71.26
C ASN A 8 18.19 28.55 -70.36
N GLY A 9 17.11 27.97 -69.84
CA GLY A 9 15.66 28.07 -70.12
C GLY A 9 15.06 26.64 -70.07
N GLU A 10 13.81 26.35 -69.70
CA GLU A 10 12.67 27.19 -69.31
C GLU A 10 11.77 26.50 -68.25
N ASN A 11 11.11 27.34 -67.44
CA ASN A 11 9.73 27.28 -66.94
C ASN A 11 8.90 25.97 -66.97
N ALA A 12 8.34 25.64 -65.80
CA ALA A 12 6.89 25.41 -65.63
C ALA A 12 6.46 25.86 -64.22
N GLU A 13 5.27 26.43 -64.08
CA GLU A 13 4.80 27.15 -62.87
C GLU A 13 3.30 26.85 -62.61
N ILE A 14 2.79 27.26 -61.43
CA ILE A 14 1.36 27.30 -61.04
C ILE A 14 0.74 25.91 -60.72
N GLY A 15 -0.05 25.73 -59.64
CA GLY A 15 -0.35 26.64 -58.54
C GLY A 15 -1.50 26.20 -57.62
N SER A 16 -1.65 26.93 -56.50
CA SER A 16 -2.87 27.19 -55.71
C SER A 16 -3.90 26.06 -55.41
N SER A 17 -3.99 25.72 -54.11
CA SER A 17 -5.22 25.57 -53.30
C SER A 17 -6.36 24.62 -53.72
N SER A 18 -6.71 23.69 -52.82
CA SER A 18 -8.08 23.63 -52.24
C SER A 18 -8.15 22.71 -51.01
N SER A 19 -9.05 23.05 -50.08
CA SER A 19 -9.53 22.13 -49.04
C SER A 19 -11.03 21.92 -49.26
N PRO A 20 -11.52 20.67 -49.22
CA PRO A 20 -12.92 20.40 -48.89
C PRO A 20 -13.09 19.63 -47.58
N GLN A 21 -14.29 19.78 -47.02
CA GLN A 21 -14.75 19.34 -45.71
C GLN A 21 -14.85 17.81 -45.51
N GLN A 22 -14.78 17.43 -44.23
CA GLN A 22 -15.63 16.41 -43.56
C GLN A 22 -15.94 15.09 -44.29
N GLY A 23 -15.31 14.01 -43.83
CA GLY A 23 -15.87 12.66 -43.86
C GLY A 23 -16.01 12.13 -42.42
N GLY A 24 -17.22 11.77 -41.99
CA GLY A 24 -17.48 11.30 -40.63
C GLY A 24 -17.04 9.85 -40.40
N GLY A 25 -15.95 9.64 -39.67
CA GLY A 25 -15.59 8.33 -39.13
C GLY A 25 -16.46 8.00 -37.92
N GLN A 26 -17.38 7.05 -38.05
CA GLN A 26 -18.34 6.71 -37.02
C GLN A 26 -17.64 6.02 -35.83
N PHE A 27 -17.90 6.51 -34.61
CA PHE A 27 -17.24 6.04 -33.39
C PHE A 27 -17.99 4.82 -32.84
N ASP A 28 -17.66 3.62 -33.32
CA ASP A 28 -18.29 2.39 -32.84
C ASP A 28 -18.01 2.17 -31.34
N THR A 29 -19.06 2.29 -30.54
CA THR A 29 -19.03 1.96 -29.11
C THR A 29 -18.70 0.47 -28.94
N PRO A 30 -17.73 0.10 -28.08
CA PRO A 30 -17.45 -1.31 -27.79
C PRO A 30 -18.73 -2.05 -27.36
N PRO A 31 -18.95 -3.29 -27.84
CA PRO A 31 -20.16 -4.03 -27.53
C PRO A 31 -20.24 -4.30 -26.03
N MET A 32 -21.37 -3.94 -25.42
CA MET A 32 -21.74 -4.36 -24.08
C MET A 32 -21.64 -5.90 -23.99
N PRO A 33 -20.93 -6.46 -23.00
CA PRO A 33 -20.95 -7.90 -22.76
C PRO A 33 -22.39 -8.37 -22.56
N LYS A 34 -22.85 -9.29 -23.40
CA LYS A 34 -24.16 -9.93 -23.23
C LYS A 34 -24.09 -10.90 -22.06
N ASP A 35 -25.16 -10.95 -21.27
CA ASP A 35 -25.34 -12.03 -20.28
C ASP A 35 -25.26 -13.40 -20.95
N GLN A 36 -24.42 -14.29 -20.40
CA GLN A 36 -24.74 -15.72 -20.40
C GLN A 36 -23.94 -16.52 -19.36
N ALA A 37 -24.66 -17.42 -18.70
CA ALA A 37 -24.18 -18.68 -18.10
C ALA A 37 -23.11 -18.62 -16.99
N SER A 38 -23.58 -18.32 -15.78
CA SER A 38 -23.42 -19.22 -14.62
C SER A 38 -22.07 -19.93 -14.42
N GLY A 39 -21.08 -19.20 -13.89
CA GLY A 39 -20.09 -19.83 -13.02
C GLY A 39 -20.77 -20.26 -11.72
N SER A 40 -20.62 -21.52 -11.31
CA SER A 40 -21.21 -22.02 -10.07
C SER A 40 -20.52 -21.39 -8.86
N TYR A 41 -21.23 -20.54 -8.12
CA TYR A 41 -20.84 -20.24 -6.74
C TYR A 41 -20.89 -21.54 -5.95
N SER A 42 -19.76 -21.96 -5.39
CA SER A 42 -19.73 -23.02 -4.40
C SER A 42 -20.42 -22.49 -3.14
N VAL A 43 -21.70 -22.79 -2.98
CA VAL A 43 -22.40 -22.60 -1.71
C VAL A 43 -21.60 -23.35 -0.65
N PHE A 44 -21.09 -22.62 0.33
CA PHE A 44 -20.47 -23.22 1.49
C PHE A 44 -21.60 -23.76 2.37
N ASP A 45 -21.93 -25.05 2.19
CA ASP A 45 -22.76 -25.76 3.15
C ASP A 45 -21.97 -25.90 4.46
N PRO A 46 -22.38 -25.23 5.55
CA PRO A 46 -21.72 -25.42 6.84
C PRO A 46 -21.95 -26.86 7.31
N PRO A 47 -20.97 -27.52 7.94
CA PRO A 47 -21.11 -28.90 8.38
C PRO A 47 -22.29 -29.04 9.34
N THR A 48 -23.16 -30.01 9.09
CA THR A 48 -24.33 -30.28 9.93
C THR A 48 -23.92 -30.64 11.35
N LEU A 49 -24.26 -29.79 12.31
CA LEU A 49 -24.02 -30.04 13.73
C LEU A 49 -24.82 -31.27 14.16
N GLY A 50 -24.10 -32.36 14.43
CA GLY A 50 -24.70 -33.64 14.83
C GLY A 50 -25.48 -33.51 16.14
N GLY A 51 -26.72 -34.01 16.14
CA GLY A 51 -27.61 -33.92 17.30
C GLY A 51 -27.07 -34.66 18.52
N GLY A 52 -26.61 -33.90 19.52
CA GLY A 52 -26.22 -34.43 20.83
C GLY A 52 -27.39 -34.43 21.80
N ASP A 53 -28.14 -35.53 21.87
CA ASP A 53 -29.17 -35.72 22.89
C ASP A 53 -28.56 -35.77 24.30
N ARG A 54 -29.03 -34.87 25.18
CA ARG A 54 -28.82 -34.92 26.64
C ARG A 54 -30.04 -34.34 27.37
N GLY A 55 -30.98 -35.22 27.71
CA GLY A 55 -32.00 -34.90 28.72
C GLY A 55 -31.38 -34.54 30.07
N GLY A 56 -31.76 -33.39 30.61
CA GLY A 56 -31.53 -32.91 31.97
C GLY A 56 -32.78 -32.18 32.43
N ASN A 57 -33.09 -32.20 33.73
CA ASN A 57 -34.39 -31.76 34.24
C ASN A 57 -34.27 -30.94 35.52
N GLY A 58 -34.77 -29.70 35.50
CA GLY A 58 -35.23 -29.01 36.71
C GLY A 58 -34.65 -27.64 37.03
N GLY A 59 -33.88 -26.98 36.15
CA GLY A 59 -33.33 -25.63 36.41
C GLY A 59 -33.59 -24.59 35.31
N ASP A 60 -34.17 -25.01 34.18
CA ASP A 60 -33.75 -24.45 32.89
C ASP A 60 -34.71 -23.41 32.29
N ILE A 61 -35.83 -23.11 32.95
CA ILE A 61 -36.88 -22.24 32.40
C ILE A 61 -36.49 -20.76 32.51
N GLU A 62 -35.94 -20.33 33.65
CA GLU A 62 -35.51 -18.93 33.83
C GLU A 62 -34.23 -18.63 33.04
N SER A 63 -33.28 -19.57 32.98
CA SER A 63 -32.08 -19.43 32.15
C SER A 63 -32.44 -19.41 30.66
N SER A 64 -33.36 -20.25 30.19
CA SER A 64 -33.91 -20.20 28.83
C SER A 64 -34.55 -18.84 28.52
N ALA A 65 -35.42 -18.33 29.39
CA ALA A 65 -36.08 -17.03 29.21
C ALA A 65 -35.10 -15.84 29.29
N ALA A 66 -34.04 -15.93 30.10
CA ALA A 66 -32.97 -14.92 30.14
C ALA A 66 -32.14 -14.93 28.85
N VAL A 67 -31.70 -16.11 28.38
CA VAL A 67 -30.93 -16.26 27.14
C VAL A 67 -31.75 -15.85 25.91
N GLN A 68 -33.05 -16.19 25.84
CA GLN A 68 -33.93 -15.74 24.76
C GLN A 68 -34.06 -14.20 24.71
N ARG A 69 -34.22 -13.55 25.88
CA ARG A 69 -34.24 -12.08 25.96
C ARG A 69 -32.90 -11.47 25.55
N MET A 70 -31.78 -12.04 25.99
CA MET A 70 -30.45 -11.56 25.61
C MET A 70 -30.17 -11.72 24.11
N ASN A 71 -30.61 -12.82 23.50
CA ASN A 71 -30.51 -13.03 22.06
C ASN A 71 -31.32 -11.98 21.28
N SER A 72 -32.53 -11.63 21.72
CA SER A 72 -33.31 -10.58 21.03
C SER A 72 -32.70 -9.19 21.19
N VAL A 73 -32.04 -8.88 22.32
CA VAL A 73 -31.26 -7.64 22.48
C VAL A 73 -30.05 -7.63 21.54
N LYS A 74 -29.32 -8.75 21.45
CA LYS A 74 -28.20 -8.92 20.51
C LYS A 74 -28.66 -8.71 19.05
N GLU A 75 -29.74 -9.37 18.63
CA GLU A 75 -30.28 -9.27 17.26
C GLU A 75 -30.69 -7.84 16.90
N MET A 76 -31.29 -7.10 17.83
CA MET A 76 -31.61 -5.68 17.63
C MET A 76 -30.36 -4.79 17.49
N ILE A 77 -29.28 -5.08 18.21
CA ILE A 77 -27.99 -4.37 18.08
C ILE A 77 -27.30 -4.75 16.75
N GLU A 78 -27.31 -6.03 16.36
CA GLU A 78 -26.78 -6.50 15.08
C GLU A 78 -27.49 -5.85 13.87
N GLN A 79 -28.82 -5.70 13.93
CA GLN A 79 -29.56 -4.98 12.89
C GLN A 79 -29.07 -3.52 12.78
N ARG A 80 -28.85 -2.84 13.91
CA ARG A 80 -28.41 -1.44 13.93
C ARG A 80 -26.97 -1.27 13.44
N LEU A 81 -26.08 -2.20 13.75
CA LEU A 81 -24.74 -2.26 13.20
C LEU A 81 -24.76 -2.52 11.67
N ALA A 82 -25.66 -3.36 11.18
CA ALA A 82 -25.84 -3.60 9.74
C ALA A 82 -26.42 -2.38 8.99
N GLU A 83 -27.36 -1.65 9.61
CA GLU A 83 -27.87 -0.37 9.11
C GLU A 83 -26.75 0.69 9.05
N ALA A 84 -25.93 0.80 10.10
CA ALA A 84 -24.77 1.71 10.15
C ALA A 84 -23.74 1.39 9.06
N ALA A 85 -23.31 0.13 8.95
CA ALA A 85 -22.37 -0.33 7.93
C ALA A 85 -22.88 -0.04 6.51
N SER A 86 -24.18 -0.22 6.26
CA SER A 86 -24.83 0.10 4.97
C SER A 86 -24.79 1.60 4.62
N SER A 87 -24.62 2.48 5.61
CA SER A 87 -24.43 3.92 5.43
C SER A 87 -22.96 4.36 5.31
N ASN A 88 -22.00 3.42 5.37
CA ASN A 88 -20.55 3.63 5.56
C ASN A 88 -20.17 4.26 6.92
N ALA A 89 -21.06 4.22 7.92
CA ALA A 89 -20.72 4.54 9.30
C ALA A 89 -20.13 3.29 9.96
N MET A 90 -18.80 3.28 10.16
CA MET A 90 -18.10 2.16 10.85
C MET A 90 -18.44 2.08 12.36
N SER A 91 -18.90 3.20 12.92
CA SER A 91 -19.24 3.40 14.32
C SER A 91 -20.53 4.23 14.38
N LEU A 92 -21.45 3.88 15.28
CA LEU A 92 -22.73 4.58 15.43
C LEU A 92 -22.60 5.97 16.10
N ALA A 93 -21.41 6.31 16.62
CA ALA A 93 -21.07 7.60 17.22
C ALA A 93 -21.11 8.80 16.25
N GLY A 94 -21.25 8.58 14.94
CA GLY A 94 -20.90 9.49 13.83
C GLY A 94 -21.58 10.88 13.74
N ALA A 95 -22.26 11.37 14.78
CA ALA A 95 -22.82 12.72 14.83
C ALA A 95 -22.87 13.40 16.22
N ARG A 96 -22.53 12.74 17.34
CA ARG A 96 -22.82 13.31 18.69
C ARG A 96 -21.78 13.01 19.78
N HIS A 97 -21.25 14.11 20.34
CA HIS A 97 -20.42 14.21 21.55
C HIS A 97 -19.04 13.53 21.53
N ILE A 98 -18.17 14.02 22.42
CA ILE A 98 -16.78 13.57 22.60
C ILE A 98 -16.74 12.34 23.55
N ASP A 99 -17.83 12.11 24.28
CA ASP A 99 -17.94 11.13 25.37
C ASP A 99 -18.75 9.87 24.96
N SER A 100 -18.88 9.62 23.66
CA SER A 100 -19.55 8.43 23.08
C SER A 100 -18.63 7.20 23.14
N ALA A 101 -19.19 6.05 23.52
CA ALA A 101 -18.47 4.78 23.55
C ALA A 101 -18.10 4.30 22.14
N GLY A 102 -18.96 4.58 21.15
CA GLY A 102 -18.79 4.14 19.77
C GLY A 102 -18.89 2.62 19.67
N VAL A 103 -20.09 2.06 19.81
CA VAL A 103 -20.30 0.62 19.70
C VAL A 103 -20.02 0.14 18.26
N LEU A 104 -19.12 -0.84 18.14
CA LEU A 104 -18.64 -1.43 16.89
C LEU A 104 -19.12 -2.86 16.66
N GLY A 105 -19.49 -3.57 17.73
CA GLY A 105 -19.84 -4.99 17.68
C GLY A 105 -20.58 -5.48 18.91
N VAL A 106 -21.23 -6.63 18.77
CA VAL A 106 -21.94 -7.31 19.86
C VAL A 106 -21.80 -8.83 19.73
N GLY A 107 -21.79 -9.54 20.86
CA GLY A 107 -21.70 -10.99 20.93
C GLY A 107 -22.36 -11.56 22.17
N LEU A 108 -22.24 -12.87 22.35
CA LEU A 108 -22.59 -13.57 23.58
C LEU A 108 -21.30 -14.04 24.24
N SER A 109 -21.18 -13.80 25.55
CA SER A 109 -20.05 -14.23 26.37
C SER A 109 -20.52 -15.16 27.49
N SER A 110 -19.59 -15.96 28.00
CA SER A 110 -19.73 -16.73 29.23
C SER A 110 -18.60 -16.38 30.22
N GLY A 111 -18.12 -15.14 30.18
CA GLY A 111 -17.06 -14.61 31.03
C GLY A 111 -17.40 -14.64 32.53
N ILE A 112 -18.69 -14.58 32.87
CA ILE A 112 -19.19 -14.82 34.22
C ILE A 112 -19.41 -16.34 34.40
N PRO A 113 -18.71 -17.03 35.33
CA PRO A 113 -18.86 -18.47 35.51
C PRO A 113 -20.29 -18.90 35.88
N GLY A 114 -21.00 -19.49 34.93
CA GLY A 114 -22.38 -19.96 35.09
C GLY A 114 -23.47 -18.99 34.61
N GLN A 115 -23.12 -17.81 34.09
CA GLN A 115 -24.09 -16.84 33.57
C GLN A 115 -23.66 -16.35 32.18
N ALA A 116 -24.60 -16.37 31.23
CA ALA A 116 -24.38 -15.83 29.89
C ALA A 116 -24.58 -14.30 29.90
N SER A 117 -23.69 -13.58 29.24
CA SER A 117 -23.65 -12.11 29.17
C SER A 117 -23.64 -11.61 27.72
N LEU A 118 -24.06 -10.36 27.52
CA LEU A 118 -23.98 -9.65 26.26
C LEU A 118 -22.63 -8.92 26.22
N ILE A 119 -21.69 -9.39 25.40
CA ILE A 119 -20.41 -8.68 25.22
C ILE A 119 -20.55 -7.63 24.12
N VAL A 120 -20.10 -6.41 24.40
CA VAL A 120 -20.20 -5.25 23.50
C VAL A 120 -18.81 -4.69 23.25
N TYR A 121 -18.44 -4.58 21.97
CA TYR A 121 -17.13 -4.09 21.53
C TYR A 121 -17.23 -2.59 21.21
N VAL A 122 -16.34 -1.79 21.81
CA VAL A 122 -16.43 -0.31 21.76
C VAL A 122 -15.13 0.37 21.32
N GLU A 123 -15.29 1.48 20.60
CA GLU A 123 -14.21 2.29 20.02
C GLU A 123 -13.46 3.11 21.08
N ASN A 124 -14.17 3.66 22.06
CA ASN A 124 -13.64 4.53 23.10
C ASN A 124 -13.77 3.90 24.50
N GLU A 125 -12.95 4.38 25.44
CA GLU A 125 -12.96 3.94 26.82
C GLU A 125 -14.26 4.36 27.53
N ALA A 126 -15.12 3.38 27.85
CA ALA A 126 -16.46 3.60 28.37
C ALA A 126 -16.85 2.54 29.41
N ASN A 127 -17.63 2.95 30.42
CA ASN A 127 -18.22 2.03 31.39
C ASN A 127 -19.56 1.44 30.92
N GLU A 128 -20.08 0.45 31.65
CA GLU A 128 -21.32 -0.25 31.32
C GLU A 128 -22.53 0.71 31.20
N GLU A 129 -22.65 1.71 32.07
CA GLU A 129 -23.71 2.71 32.03
C GLU A 129 -23.63 3.64 30.80
N GLN A 130 -22.42 3.95 30.31
CA GLN A 130 -22.21 4.72 29.08
C GLN A 130 -22.61 3.87 27.86
N VAL A 131 -22.20 2.61 27.81
CA VAL A 131 -22.52 1.69 26.72
C VAL A 131 -24.02 1.39 26.65
N ARG A 132 -24.67 1.12 27.79
CA ARG A 132 -26.13 0.95 27.87
C ARG A 132 -26.88 2.18 27.39
N ARG A 133 -26.46 3.39 27.80
CA ARG A 133 -27.05 4.64 27.32
C ARG A 133 -26.89 4.82 25.81
N GLU A 134 -25.73 4.51 25.24
CA GLU A 134 -25.54 4.60 23.78
C GLU A 134 -26.44 3.61 23.01
N ILE A 135 -26.56 2.37 23.50
CA ILE A 135 -27.46 1.35 22.93
C ILE A 135 -28.93 1.80 23.00
N VAL A 136 -29.33 2.47 24.07
CA VAL A 136 -30.70 3.01 24.21
C VAL A 136 -30.90 4.27 23.35
N ASP A 137 -30.07 5.29 23.50
CA ASP A 137 -30.27 6.63 22.94
C ASP A 137 -29.90 6.72 21.44
N THR A 138 -28.93 5.93 20.98
CA THR A 138 -28.39 5.99 19.60
C THR A 138 -28.86 4.81 18.76
N MET A 139 -28.96 3.61 19.33
CA MET A 139 -29.53 2.45 18.61
C MET A 139 -31.05 2.29 18.79
N GLY A 140 -31.65 2.95 19.79
CA GLY A 140 -33.08 2.79 20.09
C GLY A 140 -33.44 1.44 20.70
N VAL A 141 -32.47 0.68 21.21
CA VAL A 141 -32.67 -0.68 21.74
C VAL A 141 -32.97 -0.61 23.24
N TRP A 142 -34.17 -0.11 23.55
CA TRP A 142 -34.69 0.09 24.91
C TRP A 142 -34.58 -1.15 25.81
N ALA A 143 -34.62 -2.37 25.24
CA ALA A 143 -34.47 -3.61 25.99
C ALA A 143 -33.09 -3.79 26.66
N ALA A 144 -32.07 -3.01 26.27
CA ALA A 144 -30.76 -2.97 26.94
C ALA A 144 -30.74 -2.14 28.24
N SER A 145 -31.80 -1.37 28.53
CA SER A 145 -31.94 -0.60 29.78
C SER A 145 -32.40 -1.44 30.97
N ASN A 146 -32.40 -2.78 30.85
CA ASN A 146 -32.76 -3.68 31.94
C ASN A 146 -31.52 -4.06 32.74
N ASP A 147 -31.49 -3.73 34.02
CA ASP A 147 -30.37 -4.02 34.93
C ASP A 147 -30.13 -5.54 35.08
N ASP A 148 -31.16 -6.37 34.91
CA ASP A 148 -31.06 -7.85 34.97
C ASP A 148 -30.31 -8.47 33.77
N LEU A 149 -30.04 -7.70 32.70
CA LEU A 149 -29.29 -8.15 31.53
C LEU A 149 -27.78 -7.94 31.76
N PRO A 150 -26.93 -8.97 31.90
CA PRO A 150 -25.50 -8.76 32.16
C PRO A 150 -24.80 -8.25 30.89
N VAL A 151 -24.11 -7.11 30.98
CA VAL A 151 -23.36 -6.52 29.87
C VAL A 151 -21.86 -6.51 30.20
N GLU A 152 -21.06 -7.03 29.28
CA GLU A 152 -19.59 -7.02 29.33
C GLU A 152 -19.08 -6.03 28.27
N VAL A 153 -18.14 -5.15 28.63
CA VAL A 153 -17.63 -4.11 27.72
C VAL A 153 -16.16 -4.38 27.40
N GLU A 154 -15.89 -4.67 26.12
CA GLU A 154 -14.54 -4.87 25.59
C GLU A 154 -14.13 -3.61 24.80
N VAL A 155 -13.18 -2.83 25.34
CA VAL A 155 -12.65 -1.63 24.66
C VAL A 155 -11.63 -2.06 23.61
N THR A 156 -12.05 -2.12 22.34
CA THR A 156 -11.21 -2.60 21.23
C THR A 156 -10.41 -1.51 20.53
N GLY A 157 -10.85 -0.25 20.62
CA GLY A 157 -10.50 0.74 19.61
C GLY A 157 -11.20 0.48 18.27
N PRO A 158 -10.93 1.27 17.23
CA PRO A 158 -11.55 1.09 15.91
C PRO A 158 -11.16 -0.25 15.26
N ILE A 159 -12.18 -1.05 14.90
CA ILE A 159 -12.01 -2.38 14.31
C ILE A 159 -11.83 -2.24 12.79
N GLU A 160 -10.57 -2.19 12.34
CA GLU A 160 -10.20 -2.21 10.92
C GLU A 160 -9.87 -3.62 10.42
N ALA A 161 -10.25 -3.93 9.18
CA ALA A 161 -9.80 -5.15 8.50
C ALA A 161 -8.27 -5.15 8.32
N TYR A 162 -7.60 -6.21 8.77
CA TYR A 162 -6.15 -6.24 8.92
C TYR A 162 -5.39 -5.87 7.63
N THR A 163 -4.57 -4.81 7.70
CA THR A 163 -3.75 -4.35 6.58
C THR A 163 -2.27 -4.76 6.74
N THR A 164 -1.55 -4.76 5.63
CA THR A 164 -0.08 -4.87 5.59
C THR A 164 0.46 -3.96 4.49
N ASN A 165 1.78 -3.82 4.35
CA ASN A 165 2.39 -3.13 3.21
C ASN A 165 2.10 -3.79 1.84
N ARG A 166 1.38 -4.92 1.78
CA ARG A 166 0.88 -5.54 0.55
C ARG A 166 -0.51 -5.03 0.15
N SER A 167 -1.27 -4.48 1.10
CA SER A 167 -2.65 -4.03 0.91
C SER A 167 -2.73 -2.87 -0.09
N LYS A 168 -3.92 -2.71 -0.68
CA LYS A 168 -4.24 -1.61 -1.60
C LYS A 168 -4.55 -0.34 -0.80
N PHE A 169 -3.82 0.74 -1.08
CA PHE A 169 -3.95 2.03 -0.40
C PHE A 169 -4.37 3.13 -1.37
N ARG A 170 -5.38 3.92 -1.02
CA ARG A 170 -5.87 5.07 -1.79
C ARG A 170 -6.17 6.22 -0.82
N SER A 171 -5.27 7.18 -0.62
CA SER A 171 -3.96 7.39 -1.24
C SER A 171 -2.85 6.43 -0.75
N ALA A 172 -1.91 6.10 -1.64
CA ALA A 172 -0.80 5.17 -1.38
C ALA A 172 0.41 5.84 -0.68
N PRO A 173 0.81 5.40 0.53
CA PRO A 173 2.00 5.87 1.23
C PRO A 173 3.28 5.21 0.71
N ALA A 174 4.46 5.68 1.13
CA ALA A 174 5.72 4.98 0.90
C ALA A 174 5.90 3.78 1.85
N GLY A 175 6.68 2.77 1.45
CA GLY A 175 6.82 1.48 2.15
C GLY A 175 5.94 0.35 1.60
N VAL A 176 4.91 0.67 0.79
CA VAL A 176 3.94 -0.33 0.28
C VAL A 176 4.36 -0.95 -1.06
N SER A 177 3.69 -2.06 -1.39
CA SER A 177 3.78 -2.77 -2.67
C SER A 177 3.46 -1.86 -3.85
N VAL A 178 4.33 -1.86 -4.84
CA VAL A 178 4.17 -1.15 -6.13
C VAL A 178 4.88 -1.93 -7.23
N GLY A 179 4.56 -1.66 -8.50
CA GLY A 179 5.46 -2.08 -9.58
C GLY A 179 5.02 -1.62 -10.95
N HIS A 180 5.92 -1.81 -11.92
CA HIS A 180 5.57 -1.89 -13.33
C HIS A 180 4.63 -3.08 -13.58
N PHE A 181 3.62 -2.90 -14.43
CA PHE A 181 2.57 -3.92 -14.66
C PHE A 181 3.07 -5.28 -15.22
N SER A 182 4.30 -5.34 -15.73
CA SER A 182 4.95 -6.57 -16.23
C SER A 182 5.89 -7.26 -15.22
N ILE A 183 6.04 -6.74 -14.00
CA ILE A 183 6.83 -7.39 -12.93
C ILE A 183 5.93 -8.01 -11.85
N THR A 184 6.55 -8.55 -10.79
CA THR A 184 5.85 -9.05 -9.59
C THR A 184 5.44 -7.88 -8.68
N ALA A 185 6.37 -7.38 -7.85
CA ALA A 185 6.25 -6.17 -7.03
C ALA A 185 7.58 -5.80 -6.37
N GLY A 186 7.76 -4.51 -6.09
CA GLY A 186 8.74 -3.96 -5.15
C GLY A 186 8.07 -3.00 -4.17
N THR A 187 8.83 -2.03 -3.67
CA THR A 187 8.42 -1.06 -2.65
C THR A 187 8.46 0.38 -3.17
N ILE A 188 7.48 1.22 -2.79
CA ILE A 188 7.59 2.69 -2.94
C ILE A 188 8.63 3.20 -1.94
N GLY A 189 9.77 3.69 -2.41
CA GLY A 189 10.86 4.11 -1.54
C GLY A 189 10.58 5.41 -0.81
N GLY A 190 10.10 6.42 -1.52
CA GLY A 190 9.89 7.77 -1.01
C GLY A 190 9.58 8.76 -2.14
N TRP A 191 9.60 10.05 -1.81
CA TRP A 191 9.00 11.09 -2.64
C TRP A 191 9.96 12.22 -2.97
N ALA A 192 9.80 12.78 -4.17
CA ALA A 192 10.61 13.88 -4.66
C ALA A 192 9.83 14.78 -5.63
N ARG A 193 10.45 15.92 -5.95
CA ARG A 193 10.19 16.67 -7.20
C ARG A 193 11.36 16.48 -8.15
N GLY A 194 11.12 16.57 -9.46
CA GLY A 194 12.21 16.77 -10.41
C GLY A 194 12.88 18.13 -10.23
N ARG A 195 14.04 18.34 -10.86
CA ARG A 195 14.63 19.68 -11.02
C ARG A 195 14.29 20.26 -12.40
N GLY A 196 14.67 21.52 -12.63
CA GLY A 196 14.42 22.20 -13.90
C GLY A 196 12.93 22.25 -14.27
N ASP A 197 12.62 21.86 -15.51
CA ASP A 197 11.27 21.74 -16.05
C ASP A 197 10.37 20.77 -15.26
N ARG A 198 10.98 19.76 -14.62
CA ARG A 198 10.28 18.71 -13.87
C ARG A 198 9.90 19.12 -12.45
N VAL A 199 10.16 20.35 -12.02
CA VAL A 199 9.89 20.84 -10.64
C VAL A 199 8.42 20.73 -10.20
N ARG A 200 7.47 20.72 -11.15
CA ARG A 200 6.04 20.52 -10.88
C ARG A 200 5.61 19.04 -10.82
N ARG A 201 6.47 18.07 -11.19
CA ARG A 201 6.15 16.64 -11.13
C ARG A 201 6.35 16.13 -9.70
N LEU A 202 5.30 15.58 -9.10
CA LEU A 202 5.42 14.74 -7.90
C LEU A 202 5.91 13.35 -8.34
N LEU A 203 7.07 12.94 -7.85
CA LEU A 203 7.72 11.70 -8.23
C LEU A 203 7.79 10.74 -7.04
N MET A 204 7.36 9.49 -7.25
CA MET A 204 7.80 8.38 -6.42
C MET A 204 9.19 7.92 -6.86
N ILE A 205 9.98 7.37 -5.94
CA ILE A 205 11.28 6.75 -6.23
C ILE A 205 11.22 5.27 -5.86
N SER A 206 11.80 4.41 -6.70
CA SER A 206 12.06 2.99 -6.41
C SER A 206 13.19 2.49 -7.34
N ASN A 207 13.43 1.19 -7.45
CA ASN A 207 14.45 0.64 -8.36
C ASN A 207 14.01 0.66 -9.84
N ASN A 208 14.98 0.62 -10.76
CA ASN A 208 14.73 0.32 -12.18
C ASN A 208 14.10 -1.06 -12.32
N HIS A 209 14.58 -2.10 -11.63
CA HIS A 209 13.95 -3.42 -11.73
C HIS A 209 12.51 -3.47 -11.17
N VAL A 210 12.08 -2.45 -10.41
CA VAL A 210 10.71 -2.32 -9.88
C VAL A 210 9.78 -1.50 -10.80
N LEU A 211 10.23 -0.34 -11.29
CA LEU A 211 9.38 0.57 -12.09
C LEU A 211 9.65 0.51 -13.60
N ALA A 212 10.82 0.03 -14.01
CA ALA A 212 11.31 0.03 -15.39
C ALA A 212 11.68 -1.38 -15.91
N ASN A 213 11.24 -2.44 -15.22
CA ASN A 213 11.32 -3.83 -15.69
C ASN A 213 12.74 -4.27 -16.14
N SER A 214 13.77 -3.86 -15.38
CA SER A 214 15.19 -4.17 -15.67
C SER A 214 15.63 -3.70 -17.07
N ASN A 215 15.33 -2.43 -17.36
CA ASN A 215 15.37 -1.70 -18.64
C ASN A 215 14.27 -2.05 -19.68
N ASN A 216 13.42 -3.07 -19.46
CA ASN A 216 12.44 -3.53 -20.44
C ASN A 216 11.06 -2.88 -20.27
N ALA A 217 11.05 -1.54 -20.18
CA ALA A 217 9.87 -0.69 -20.05
C ALA A 217 10.03 0.61 -20.85
N ARG A 218 8.92 1.34 -21.04
CA ARG A 218 8.84 2.57 -21.83
C ARG A 218 8.37 3.73 -20.93
N PHE A 219 8.86 4.94 -21.20
CA PHE A 219 8.33 6.12 -20.51
C PHE A 219 6.83 6.28 -20.81
N GLY A 220 6.03 6.51 -19.78
CA GLY A 220 4.57 6.47 -19.84
C GLY A 220 3.93 5.15 -19.41
N ASP A 221 4.69 4.06 -19.24
CA ASP A 221 4.15 2.76 -18.81
C ASP A 221 3.50 2.81 -17.41
N SER A 222 2.45 2.01 -17.22
CA SER A 222 1.66 1.96 -15.98
C SER A 222 2.47 1.49 -14.77
N ILE A 223 2.48 2.31 -13.71
CA ILE A 223 2.91 1.92 -12.37
C ILE A 223 1.67 1.73 -11.50
N ILE A 224 1.51 0.52 -10.95
CA ILE A 224 0.30 0.09 -10.22
C ILE A 224 0.56 -0.12 -8.73
N GLN A 225 -0.47 0.10 -7.90
CA GLN A 225 -0.47 -0.13 -6.45
C GLN A 225 -1.73 -0.90 -6.03
N SER A 226 -1.65 -2.07 -5.42
CA SER A 226 -0.43 -2.82 -5.12
C SER A 226 0.31 -3.26 -6.39
N GLY A 227 1.53 -3.78 -6.26
CA GLY A 227 2.18 -4.49 -7.36
C GLY A 227 1.36 -5.72 -7.77
N ARG A 228 1.56 -6.19 -9.01
CA ARG A 228 0.72 -7.21 -9.67
C ARG A 228 0.57 -8.49 -8.86
N VAL A 229 1.63 -8.93 -8.17
CA VAL A 229 1.61 -10.17 -7.38
C VAL A 229 0.84 -10.05 -6.05
N ASP A 230 0.53 -8.83 -5.59
CA ASP A 230 -0.35 -8.57 -4.45
C ASP A 230 -1.73 -8.03 -4.92
N GLY A 231 -2.15 -8.39 -6.13
CA GLY A 231 -3.53 -8.17 -6.64
C GLY A 231 -3.78 -6.90 -7.45
N GLY A 232 -2.76 -6.06 -7.72
CA GLY A 232 -2.95 -4.82 -8.49
C GLY A 232 -3.31 -5.05 -9.96
N VAL A 233 -4.34 -4.36 -10.47
CA VAL A 233 -4.85 -4.49 -11.84
C VAL A 233 -4.43 -3.31 -12.73
N ASN A 234 -3.72 -3.55 -13.82
CA ASN A 234 -3.49 -2.54 -14.86
C ASN A 234 -4.73 -2.45 -15.78
N SER A 235 -5.37 -1.29 -16.00
CA SER A 235 -5.01 0.08 -15.59
C SER A 235 -5.77 0.63 -14.38
N ALA A 236 -6.73 -0.11 -13.81
CA ALA A 236 -7.58 0.34 -12.70
C ALA A 236 -6.81 0.78 -11.44
N ASP A 237 -5.64 0.19 -11.18
CA ASP A 237 -4.81 0.47 -10.01
C ASP A 237 -3.57 1.31 -10.32
N ARG A 238 -3.55 1.99 -11.47
CA ARG A 238 -2.43 2.82 -11.92
C ARG A 238 -2.35 4.13 -11.14
N ILE A 239 -1.37 4.26 -10.25
CA ILE A 239 -1.14 5.46 -9.40
C ILE A 239 -0.02 6.38 -9.93
N ALA A 240 0.79 5.90 -10.87
CA ALA A 240 1.80 6.69 -11.56
C ALA A 240 2.07 6.18 -12.99
N ILE A 241 2.87 6.92 -13.74
CA ILE A 241 3.49 6.48 -15.01
C ILE A 241 5.01 6.53 -14.92
N LEU A 242 5.73 5.63 -15.59
CA LEU A 242 7.19 5.62 -15.60
C LEU A 242 7.74 6.91 -16.23
N GLU A 243 8.57 7.65 -15.47
CA GLU A 243 8.99 9.03 -15.80
C GLU A 243 10.48 9.12 -16.17
N ARG A 244 11.35 8.43 -15.44
CA ARG A 244 12.79 8.30 -15.74
C ARG A 244 13.32 7.02 -15.08
N PHE A 245 14.36 6.43 -15.64
CA PHE A 245 15.17 5.42 -14.97
C PHE A 245 16.64 5.56 -15.39
N VAL A 246 17.55 4.99 -14.59
CA VAL A 246 18.95 4.84 -14.98
C VAL A 246 19.14 3.42 -15.50
N THR A 247 19.59 3.30 -16.76
CA THR A 247 19.81 2.02 -17.43
C THR A 247 20.87 1.20 -16.70
N ILE A 248 20.53 -0.04 -16.33
CA ILE A 248 21.49 -1.01 -15.78
C ILE A 248 22.26 -1.61 -16.96
N ASP A 249 23.58 -1.51 -16.96
CA ASP A 249 24.44 -2.15 -17.96
C ASP A 249 24.79 -3.58 -17.52
N PHE A 250 24.59 -4.53 -18.43
CA PHE A 250 24.79 -5.98 -18.25
C PHE A 250 25.98 -6.50 -19.09
N SER A 251 26.74 -5.62 -19.73
CA SER A 251 27.92 -5.99 -20.52
C SER A 251 29.13 -6.32 -19.64
N ALA A 252 30.08 -7.08 -20.20
CA ALA A 252 31.30 -7.46 -19.48
C ALA A 252 32.16 -6.21 -19.17
N ASN A 253 32.65 -6.13 -17.93
CA ASN A 253 33.42 -4.99 -17.38
C ASN A 253 32.63 -3.69 -17.17
N ALA A 254 31.30 -3.68 -17.38
CA ALA A 254 30.46 -2.55 -17.00
C ALA A 254 30.50 -2.28 -15.48
N ALA A 255 30.32 -1.02 -15.09
CA ALA A 255 30.32 -0.59 -13.69
C ALA A 255 29.07 0.23 -13.37
N ASN A 256 28.03 -0.45 -12.85
CA ASN A 256 26.83 0.20 -12.37
C ASN A 256 27.09 0.86 -11.00
N PHE A 257 26.44 1.98 -10.74
CA PHE A 257 26.52 2.68 -9.44
C PHE A 257 25.18 2.82 -8.74
N ILE A 258 24.08 2.63 -9.47
CA ILE A 258 22.71 2.89 -9.02
C ILE A 258 21.72 2.01 -9.78
N ASP A 259 20.75 1.45 -9.05
CA ASP A 259 19.52 0.84 -9.58
C ASP A 259 18.33 1.68 -9.11
N CYS A 260 17.87 2.62 -9.93
CA CYS A 260 16.85 3.59 -9.55
C CYS A 260 15.99 4.12 -10.71
N ALA A 261 14.74 4.45 -10.39
CA ALA A 261 13.74 4.99 -11.31
C ALA A 261 12.74 5.91 -10.58
N THR A 262 12.07 6.78 -11.34
CA THR A 262 10.97 7.65 -10.90
C THR A 262 9.68 7.34 -11.64
N GLY A 263 8.57 7.35 -10.90
CA GLY A 263 7.21 7.37 -11.46
C GLY A 263 6.54 8.71 -11.19
N TRP A 264 5.91 9.33 -12.20
CA TRP A 264 5.13 10.56 -12.03
C TRP A 264 3.73 10.22 -11.53
N CYS A 265 3.41 10.67 -10.31
CA CYS A 265 2.20 10.30 -9.59
C CYS A 265 1.03 11.27 -9.85
N TRP A 266 -0.20 10.75 -9.81
CA TRP A 266 -1.38 11.59 -9.58
C TRP A 266 -1.47 11.95 -8.10
N PRO A 267 -1.44 13.24 -7.69
CA PRO A 267 -1.34 13.62 -6.27
C PRO A 267 -2.49 13.17 -5.36
N HIS A 268 -3.66 12.82 -5.93
CA HIS A 268 -4.81 12.31 -5.17
C HIS A 268 -4.79 10.78 -4.97
N LEU A 269 -3.81 10.08 -5.55
CA LEU A 269 -3.61 8.64 -5.41
C LEU A 269 -2.39 8.28 -4.53
N VAL A 270 -1.65 9.28 -4.03
CA VAL A 270 -0.42 9.09 -3.24
C VAL A 270 -0.37 9.97 -1.98
N ARG A 271 0.06 9.38 -0.88
CA ARG A 271 0.27 10.00 0.43
C ARG A 271 1.78 10.15 0.61
N ARG A 272 2.28 11.32 1.01
CA ARG A 272 3.74 11.55 1.11
C ARG A 272 4.38 10.96 2.38
N ASP A 273 3.58 10.52 3.33
CA ASP A 273 4.06 9.75 4.48
C ASP A 273 4.56 8.36 4.05
N HIS A 274 5.46 7.81 4.84
CA HIS A 274 5.80 6.39 4.88
C HIS A 274 4.86 5.66 5.85
N VAL A 275 4.62 4.38 5.62
CA VAL A 275 3.84 3.50 6.49
C VAL A 275 4.67 2.36 7.05
N TYR A 276 4.30 1.87 8.23
CA TYR A 276 4.70 0.57 8.76
C TYR A 276 3.60 -0.01 9.66
N HIS A 277 3.70 -1.28 10.00
CA HIS A 277 2.73 -1.98 10.86
C HIS A 277 3.32 -2.41 12.21
N GLY A 278 4.62 -2.67 12.26
CA GLY A 278 5.35 -2.95 13.51
C GLY A 278 4.95 -4.28 14.16
N GLY A 279 4.41 -5.22 13.39
CA GLY A 279 3.80 -6.46 13.88
C GLY A 279 2.32 -6.37 14.26
N GLY A 280 1.73 -5.15 14.25
CA GLY A 280 0.29 -4.96 14.32
C GLY A 280 -0.39 -5.05 12.95
N SER A 281 -1.68 -4.72 12.90
CA SER A 281 -2.53 -4.72 11.69
C SER A 281 -2.99 -3.31 11.27
N THR A 282 -2.99 -2.35 12.20
CA THR A 282 -3.25 -0.92 11.97
C THR A 282 -2.04 -0.23 11.33
N PRO A 283 -2.20 0.52 10.22
CA PRO A 283 -1.09 1.20 9.56
C PRO A 283 -0.65 2.45 10.34
N ARG A 284 0.65 2.53 10.68
CA ARG A 284 1.27 3.68 11.35
C ARG A 284 2.03 4.53 10.35
N PHE A 285 1.73 5.83 10.29
CA PHE A 285 2.32 6.77 9.34
C PHE A 285 3.43 7.61 9.98
N PHE A 286 4.48 7.89 9.22
CA PHE A 286 5.61 8.74 9.63
C PHE A 286 6.26 9.40 8.41
N LYS A 287 7.14 10.37 8.63
CA LYS A 287 7.84 11.08 7.55
C LYS A 287 9.34 10.86 7.65
N ILE A 288 10.00 10.62 6.52
CA ILE A 288 11.47 10.60 6.40
C ILE A 288 11.96 12.01 6.04
N GLY A 289 13.13 12.42 6.54
CA GLY A 289 13.72 13.72 6.22
C GLY A 289 14.16 13.84 4.75
N ASN A 290 14.42 15.05 4.28
CA ASN A 290 14.98 15.30 2.93
C ASN A 290 16.52 15.27 2.89
N THR A 291 17.18 15.48 4.03
CA THR A 291 18.60 15.79 4.13
C THR A 291 19.41 14.51 3.99
N VAL A 292 19.88 14.27 2.76
CA VAL A 292 20.72 13.13 2.39
C VAL A 292 22.05 13.17 3.14
N ILE A 293 22.46 12.02 3.68
CA ILE A 293 23.79 11.82 4.25
C ILE A 293 24.48 10.61 3.60
N ASP A 294 25.82 10.61 3.56
CA ASP A 294 26.57 9.46 3.07
C ASP A 294 26.61 8.32 4.11
N PRO A 295 26.53 7.04 3.65
CA PRO A 295 26.68 5.89 4.52
C PRO A 295 28.06 5.86 5.19
N ARG A 296 28.09 5.42 6.45
CA ARG A 296 29.31 5.19 7.25
C ARG A 296 29.26 3.80 7.86
N ALA A 297 30.42 3.19 8.10
CA ALA A 297 30.49 1.93 8.85
C ALA A 297 29.87 2.11 10.25
N ASP A 298 29.18 1.07 10.71
CA ASP A 298 28.46 0.96 11.98
C ASP A 298 27.35 2.01 12.24
N MET A 299 27.01 2.83 11.23
CA MET A 299 25.79 3.64 11.23
C MET A 299 24.56 2.73 11.33
N VAL A 300 23.71 3.01 12.33
CA VAL A 300 22.45 2.30 12.53
C VAL A 300 21.39 2.90 11.59
N VAL A 301 20.68 2.04 10.87
CA VAL A 301 19.74 2.43 9.82
C VAL A 301 18.39 1.73 9.93
N GLY A 302 17.35 2.36 9.39
CA GLY A 302 16.01 1.79 9.23
C GLY A 302 15.61 1.65 7.77
N LYS A 303 14.67 0.74 7.49
CA LYS A 303 13.87 0.72 6.27
C LYS A 303 12.43 0.32 6.60
N THR A 304 11.46 0.78 5.83
CA THR A 304 10.12 0.17 5.73
C THR A 304 9.96 -0.37 4.32
N GLY A 305 9.26 -1.50 4.16
CA GLY A 305 9.08 -2.11 2.85
C GLY A 305 8.01 -3.19 2.80
N ARG A 306 7.63 -3.53 1.56
CA ARG A 306 6.53 -4.41 1.19
C ARG A 306 6.54 -5.76 1.93
N THR A 307 7.71 -6.37 2.08
CA THR A 307 7.81 -7.79 2.44
C THR A 307 8.15 -8.00 3.92
N THR A 308 9.09 -7.22 4.47
CA THR A 308 9.52 -7.39 5.87
C THR A 308 9.17 -6.20 6.78
N ASP A 309 8.35 -5.25 6.32
CA ASP A 309 7.87 -4.08 7.09
C ASP A 309 9.01 -3.22 7.69
N LEU A 310 8.85 -2.64 8.88
CA LEU A 310 9.86 -1.81 9.54
C LEU A 310 10.99 -2.69 10.07
N ARG A 311 12.19 -2.52 9.51
CA ARG A 311 13.41 -3.21 9.94
C ARG A 311 14.51 -2.24 10.32
N LYS A 312 15.32 -2.65 11.28
CA LYS A 312 16.48 -1.93 11.82
C LYS A 312 17.74 -2.75 11.56
N GLY A 313 18.81 -2.07 11.17
CA GLY A 313 20.07 -2.71 10.79
C GLY A 313 21.27 -1.80 11.06
N THR A 314 22.44 -2.30 10.70
CA THR A 314 23.73 -1.60 10.83
C THR A 314 24.49 -1.73 9.52
N ILE A 315 25.06 -0.62 9.05
CA ILE A 315 25.93 -0.61 7.85
C ILE A 315 27.24 -1.32 8.19
N ARG A 316 27.58 -2.36 7.41
CA ARG A 316 28.77 -3.20 7.63
C ARG A 316 29.91 -2.94 6.65
N GLY A 317 29.63 -2.27 5.52
CA GLY A 317 30.64 -1.91 4.55
C GLY A 317 30.16 -0.79 3.62
N THR A 318 31.08 0.03 3.15
CA THR A 318 30.85 1.17 2.25
C THR A 318 31.89 1.14 1.14
N GLY A 319 31.53 1.53 -0.09
CA GLY A 319 32.41 1.35 -1.26
C GLY A 319 32.33 -0.07 -1.85
N VAL A 320 31.34 -0.85 -1.45
CA VAL A 320 31.17 -2.28 -1.79
C VAL A 320 31.01 -2.45 -3.30
N ALA A 321 31.68 -3.47 -3.83
CA ALA A 321 31.45 -3.98 -5.18
C ALA A 321 30.77 -5.36 -5.11
N VAL A 322 29.76 -5.58 -5.94
CA VAL A 322 28.89 -6.78 -5.87
C VAL A 322 28.32 -7.12 -7.25
N ASN A 323 28.14 -8.41 -7.53
CA ASN A 323 27.46 -8.91 -8.72
C ASN A 323 26.03 -9.30 -8.34
N VAL A 324 25.03 -8.80 -9.08
CA VAL A 324 23.60 -9.04 -8.80
C VAL A 324 22.94 -9.68 -10.03
N ASN A 325 22.21 -10.77 -9.84
CA ASN A 325 21.48 -11.45 -10.90
C ASN A 325 20.04 -10.92 -11.00
N TYR A 326 19.68 -10.37 -12.17
CA TYR A 326 18.33 -9.90 -12.52
C TYR A 326 17.58 -10.89 -13.44
N GLY A 327 18.19 -12.04 -13.73
CA GLY A 327 17.61 -13.13 -14.50
C GLY A 327 17.13 -14.28 -13.62
N THR A 328 16.73 -15.38 -14.24
CA THR A 328 16.39 -16.61 -13.50
C THR A 328 17.67 -17.38 -13.12
N PRO A 329 17.60 -18.42 -12.28
CA PRO A 329 18.72 -19.34 -12.08
C PRO A 329 19.17 -20.03 -13.37
N SER A 330 18.23 -20.32 -14.28
CA SER A 330 18.50 -21.00 -15.56
C SER A 330 18.98 -20.07 -16.67
N VAL A 331 18.64 -18.78 -16.60
CA VAL A 331 19.04 -17.73 -17.55
C VAL A 331 19.52 -16.51 -16.77
N PRO A 332 20.76 -16.55 -16.23
CA PRO A 332 21.28 -15.47 -15.39
C PRO A 332 21.56 -14.21 -16.21
N LYS A 333 21.14 -13.06 -15.67
CA LYS A 333 21.34 -11.72 -16.23
C LYS A 333 22.08 -10.88 -15.19
N ILE A 334 23.39 -11.08 -15.10
CA ILE A 334 24.24 -10.51 -14.04
C ILE A 334 24.68 -9.10 -14.41
N ALA A 335 24.57 -8.16 -13.48
CA ALA A 335 25.15 -6.83 -13.56
C ALA A 335 26.12 -6.61 -12.40
N HIS A 336 27.26 -5.95 -12.70
CA HIS A 336 28.27 -5.58 -11.71
C HIS A 336 28.00 -4.17 -11.16
N PHE A 337 27.97 -4.04 -9.84
CA PHE A 337 27.75 -2.79 -9.11
C PHE A 337 28.97 -2.41 -8.28
N ARG A 338 29.26 -1.11 -8.17
CA ARG A 338 30.35 -0.51 -7.39
C ARG A 338 29.87 0.66 -6.54
N ASP A 339 30.63 0.98 -5.49
CA ASP A 339 30.33 2.04 -4.52
C ASP A 339 28.94 1.91 -3.85
N GLN A 340 28.56 0.67 -3.57
CA GLN A 340 27.38 0.33 -2.78
C GLN A 340 27.71 0.40 -1.28
N PHE A 341 26.70 0.29 -0.42
CA PHE A 341 26.89 -0.05 0.98
C PHE A 341 26.10 -1.29 1.36
N SER A 342 26.61 -2.07 2.32
CA SER A 342 25.97 -3.27 2.83
C SER A 342 25.38 -3.05 4.22
N VAL A 343 24.20 -3.61 4.47
CA VAL A 343 23.49 -3.58 5.76
C VAL A 343 23.30 -5.01 6.24
N ARG A 344 23.41 -5.24 7.55
CA ARG A 344 22.88 -6.44 8.22
C ARG A 344 21.86 -6.06 9.28
N SER A 345 20.96 -6.98 9.61
CA SER A 345 20.00 -6.80 10.71
C SER A 345 20.71 -6.63 12.06
N VAL A 346 20.00 -6.06 13.02
CA VAL A 346 20.36 -6.10 14.45
C VAL A 346 19.52 -7.12 15.24
N THR A 347 18.60 -7.83 14.58
CA THR A 347 17.81 -8.94 15.14
C THR A 347 18.16 -10.26 14.47
N SER A 348 17.51 -11.35 14.89
CA SER A 348 17.59 -12.68 14.27
C SER A 348 16.90 -12.78 12.89
N GLU A 349 16.10 -11.79 12.50
CA GLU A 349 15.38 -11.74 11.23
C GLU A 349 16.14 -10.89 10.21
N ASP A 350 16.01 -11.21 8.92
CA ASP A 350 16.66 -10.44 7.86
C ASP A 350 16.20 -8.98 7.80
N PHE A 351 17.14 -8.07 7.49
CA PHE A 351 16.84 -6.65 7.28
C PHE A 351 15.95 -6.40 6.04
N SER A 352 15.92 -7.35 5.10
CA SER A 352 15.13 -7.29 3.87
C SER A 352 15.00 -8.64 3.19
N ALA A 353 13.86 -8.89 2.54
CA ALA A 353 13.65 -10.03 1.66
C ALA A 353 13.13 -9.58 0.28
N GLY A 354 12.85 -10.54 -0.61
CA GLY A 354 12.39 -10.27 -1.98
C GLY A 354 11.15 -9.37 -2.03
N GLY A 355 11.25 -8.25 -2.76
CA GLY A 355 10.21 -7.23 -2.87
C GLY A 355 10.31 -6.06 -1.90
N ASP A 356 11.21 -6.09 -0.91
CA ASP A 356 11.66 -4.88 -0.20
C ASP A 356 12.52 -3.98 -1.11
N SER A 357 12.91 -4.45 -2.30
CA SER A 357 13.52 -3.67 -3.39
C SER A 357 12.83 -2.32 -3.58
N GLY A 358 13.60 -1.25 -3.53
CA GLY A 358 13.11 0.13 -3.65
C GLY A 358 12.87 0.81 -2.31
N SER A 359 12.91 0.11 -1.18
CA SER A 359 12.81 0.73 0.16
C SER A 359 13.87 1.83 0.33
N PHE A 360 13.46 2.98 0.88
CA PHE A 360 14.44 3.94 1.43
C PHE A 360 15.10 3.34 2.67
N VAL A 361 16.40 3.63 2.80
CA VAL A 361 17.21 3.34 3.99
C VAL A 361 17.62 4.67 4.61
N TRP A 362 17.28 4.88 5.88
CA TRP A 362 17.49 6.14 6.62
C TRP A 362 18.31 5.94 7.90
N GLU A 363 18.92 6.99 8.43
CA GLU A 363 19.65 6.98 9.72
C GLU A 363 18.67 6.80 10.90
N TRP A 364 18.88 5.80 11.78
CA TRP A 364 17.96 5.50 12.90
C TRP A 364 18.11 6.52 14.05
N ASN A 365 17.66 7.75 13.81
CA ASN A 365 17.53 8.81 14.82
C ASN A 365 16.35 9.75 14.45
N ALA A 366 16.13 10.78 15.28
CA ALA A 366 15.01 11.72 15.14
C ALA A 366 15.00 12.55 13.84
N ARG A 367 16.11 12.60 13.06
CA ARG A 367 16.16 13.32 11.78
C ARG A 367 15.73 12.45 10.59
N LEU A 368 15.79 11.12 10.75
CA LEU A 368 15.44 10.14 9.72
C LEU A 368 16.09 10.46 8.36
N SER A 369 17.38 10.85 8.37
CA SER A 369 18.10 11.29 7.18
C SER A 369 18.27 10.17 6.15
N PRO A 370 17.90 10.36 4.86
CA PRO A 370 18.09 9.36 3.82
C PRO A 370 19.57 9.04 3.57
N VAL A 371 19.89 7.74 3.59
CA VAL A 371 21.24 7.20 3.37
C VAL A 371 21.32 6.45 2.04
N GLY A 372 20.27 5.69 1.69
CA GLY A 372 20.28 4.90 0.47
C GLY A 372 18.95 4.36 -0.02
N LEU A 373 19.04 3.68 -1.17
CA LEU A 373 17.93 2.99 -1.83
C LEU A 373 18.28 1.50 -1.92
N LEU A 374 17.51 0.66 -1.24
CA LEU A 374 17.66 -0.80 -1.23
C LEU A 374 17.44 -1.37 -2.65
N PHE A 375 18.26 -2.31 -3.10
CA PHE A 375 18.03 -2.97 -4.40
C PHE A 375 18.35 -4.47 -4.45
N ALA A 376 19.20 -5.00 -3.58
CA ALA A 376 19.58 -6.42 -3.59
C ALA A 376 19.83 -6.96 -2.18
N GLY A 377 19.87 -8.28 -2.04
CA GLY A 377 20.24 -8.93 -0.79
C GLY A 377 20.47 -10.44 -0.94
N GLY A 378 21.17 -11.03 0.02
CA GLY A 378 21.46 -12.46 0.11
C GLY A 378 22.35 -12.79 1.32
N GLY A 379 22.20 -13.99 1.89
CA GLY A 379 23.01 -14.44 3.03
C GLY A 379 22.95 -13.47 4.23
N GLY A 380 21.75 -13.06 4.63
CA GLY A 380 21.51 -12.10 5.71
C GLY A 380 22.12 -10.72 5.51
N THR A 381 22.48 -10.37 4.27
CA THR A 381 23.18 -9.13 3.91
C THR A 381 22.44 -8.40 2.80
N THR A 382 22.06 -7.16 3.04
CA THR A 382 21.36 -6.28 2.11
C THR A 382 22.36 -5.35 1.43
N PHE A 383 22.14 -5.00 0.17
CA PHE A 383 22.94 -4.04 -0.59
C PHE A 383 22.10 -2.85 -1.06
N CYS A 384 22.67 -1.66 -0.89
CA CYS A 384 21.98 -0.39 -1.05
C CYS A 384 22.82 0.59 -1.88
N ASN A 385 22.14 1.30 -2.78
CA ASN A 385 22.68 2.41 -3.53
C ASN A 385 22.80 3.64 -2.63
N ARG A 386 23.88 4.44 -2.75
CA ARG A 386 23.98 5.73 -2.05
C ARG A 386 22.88 6.69 -2.49
N MET A 387 22.14 7.29 -1.56
CA MET A 387 21.06 8.23 -1.90
C MET A 387 21.60 9.47 -2.61
N SER A 388 22.82 9.91 -2.27
CA SER A 388 23.54 11.01 -2.95
C SER A 388 23.68 10.78 -4.46
N ARG A 389 23.98 9.54 -4.89
CA ARG A 389 24.05 9.15 -6.31
C ARG A 389 22.67 9.06 -6.97
N VAL A 390 21.68 8.49 -6.28
CA VAL A 390 20.29 8.34 -6.76
C VAL A 390 19.67 9.72 -7.05
N VAL A 391 19.80 10.65 -6.10
CA VAL A 391 19.27 12.02 -6.17
C VAL A 391 19.94 12.84 -7.29
N ALA A 392 21.24 12.65 -7.51
CA ALA A 392 21.98 13.30 -8.59
C ALA A 392 21.55 12.77 -9.98
N ALA A 393 21.54 11.46 -10.17
CA ALA A 393 21.33 10.86 -11.50
C ALA A 393 19.88 10.90 -12.01
N LEU A 394 18.90 10.83 -11.10
CA LEU A 394 17.49 11.05 -11.46
C LEU A 394 17.16 12.54 -11.66
N ASP A 395 18.08 13.43 -11.28
CA ASP A 395 17.92 14.89 -11.29
C ASP A 395 16.68 15.35 -10.51
N ILE A 396 16.71 15.08 -9.20
CA ILE A 396 15.56 15.25 -8.29
C ILE A 396 15.95 15.96 -7.00
N THR A 397 14.95 16.45 -6.27
CA THR A 397 15.09 16.94 -4.90
C THR A 397 14.09 16.19 -4.03
N LEU A 398 14.56 15.50 -2.99
CA LEU A 398 13.71 14.80 -2.04
C LEU A 398 12.77 15.78 -1.35
N LEU A 399 11.53 15.37 -1.12
CA LEU A 399 10.56 16.20 -0.43
C LEU A 399 10.81 16.17 1.08
N GLU A 400 10.96 17.37 1.65
CA GLU A 400 10.60 17.58 3.05
C GLU A 400 9.09 17.81 3.08
N GLU A 401 8.40 17.10 3.96
CA GLU A 401 6.97 17.25 4.17
C GLU A 401 6.79 17.85 5.56
N SER A 402 6.58 19.18 5.63
CA SER A 402 6.16 19.88 6.86
C SER A 402 4.92 19.23 7.46
#